data_AF-A0A6P6Y6L4-F1
#
_entry.id   AF-A0A6P6Y6L4-F1
#
_cell.length_a   1.000
_cell.length_b   1.000
_cell.length_c   1.000
_cell.angle_alpha   90.00
_cell.angle_beta   90.00
_cell.angle_gamma   90.00
#
_symmetry.space_group_name_H-M   'P 1'
#
loop_
_entity.id
_entity.type
_entity.pdbx_description
1 polymer ?
#
loop_
_entity_poly.entity_id
_entity_poly.type
_entity_poly.pdbx_seq_one_letter_code
_entity_poly.pdbx_strand_id
1 'polypeptide(L)'
;MDNWKQNLIDSITKDDQITFIKFCTLLDQDSKQIEQQLIESIGTKSAYSSTTIQCLQKQFQQQQPKQQKPRASKNVIKNILLKSESKNNILPKQEKYLNNFLYSDSRKLKTLSLNNNIEKNYLTILDKTLNGDQWKIDENLFESILINSYHTQSSELFWRYANECIYKKIDLKLDIHNLCWKFLFLCHWLIRNGHPNVIKDAYAQRPLLVELAKIKTCINSSQCCLFGILNPLYFSLVLQKIEFHMEHMKIPGNLVINNIQFEQIGDNDPDLFEQIAIELFNYMDKILQLQTEIFDIRGLNIGGWQQKCILNPLKLSLIESSQIYDLIFQLMHKLHQHSSYVSENDLKKYRHRFINQFQQLKLFYLNCKQYEYLSDSIQIPELIDEPPSFFVVEHSEELEQTVFYPRIVIE
;
A
#
# COMPACT_ATOMS: atom_id res chain seq x y z
N MET A 1 9.35 -10.98 -46.64
CA MET A 1 10.37 -10.33 -45.79
C MET A 1 9.97 -10.55 -44.34
N ASP A 2 9.96 -11.82 -43.93
CA ASP A 2 9.80 -12.22 -42.53
C ASP A 2 11.18 -12.62 -42.05
N ASN A 3 11.82 -11.78 -41.24
CA ASN A 3 13.03 -12.21 -40.54
C ASN A 3 13.24 -11.53 -39.19
N TRP A 4 12.16 -11.03 -38.56
CA TRP A 4 12.26 -10.42 -37.24
C TRP A 4 12.51 -11.48 -36.15
N LYS A 5 11.99 -12.70 -36.30
CA LYS A 5 12.25 -13.82 -35.37
C LYS A 5 13.70 -14.30 -35.42
N GLN A 6 14.31 -14.34 -36.61
CA GLN A 6 15.71 -14.74 -36.75
C GLN A 6 16.66 -13.65 -36.22
N ASN A 7 16.33 -12.37 -36.47
CA ASN A 7 17.06 -11.23 -35.90
C ASN A 7 16.94 -11.15 -34.37
N LEU A 8 15.82 -11.58 -33.79
CA LEU A 8 15.66 -11.68 -32.33
C LEU A 8 16.58 -12.77 -31.77
N ILE A 9 16.64 -13.94 -32.41
CA ILE A 9 17.46 -15.08 -31.95
C ILE A 9 18.97 -14.78 -32.11
N ASP A 10 19.38 -14.12 -33.19
CA ASP A 10 20.77 -13.72 -33.43
C ASP A 10 21.23 -12.58 -32.48
N SER A 11 20.30 -11.90 -31.79
CA SER A 11 20.57 -10.81 -30.82
C SER A 11 20.71 -11.29 -29.37
N ILE A 12 20.41 -12.55 -29.08
CA ILE A 12 20.23 -13.06 -27.71
C ILE A 12 21.47 -13.88 -27.32
N THR A 13 22.11 -13.52 -26.21
CA THR A 13 23.35 -14.19 -25.76
C THR A 13 23.06 -15.61 -25.28
N LYS A 14 24.11 -16.45 -25.18
CA LYS A 14 23.98 -17.85 -24.76
C LYS A 14 23.30 -18.00 -23.38
N ASP A 15 23.49 -17.02 -22.50
CA ASP A 15 22.86 -16.97 -21.17
C ASP A 15 21.40 -16.54 -21.22
N ASP A 16 21.03 -15.68 -22.16
CA ASP A 16 19.64 -15.28 -22.38
C ASP A 16 18.82 -16.43 -23.00
N GLN A 17 19.44 -17.26 -23.85
CA GLN A 17 18.81 -18.48 -24.37
C GLN A 17 18.56 -19.51 -23.24
N ILE A 18 19.52 -19.66 -22.32
CA ILE A 18 19.38 -20.52 -21.13
C ILE A 18 18.28 -19.98 -20.19
N THR A 19 18.21 -18.66 -20.03
CA THR A 19 17.20 -18.00 -19.19
C THR A 19 15.80 -18.13 -19.78
N PHE A 20 15.67 -18.01 -21.10
CA PHE A 20 14.42 -18.25 -21.82
C PHE A 20 13.95 -19.71 -21.71
N ILE A 21 14.87 -20.68 -21.82
CA ILE A 21 14.55 -22.10 -21.63
C ILE A 21 14.12 -22.40 -20.18
N LYS A 22 14.78 -21.79 -19.19
CA LYS A 22 14.37 -21.85 -17.76
C LYS A 22 12.98 -21.24 -17.54
N PHE A 23 12.67 -20.16 -18.26
CA PHE A 23 11.38 -19.49 -18.20
C PHE A 23 10.26 -20.36 -18.80
N CYS A 24 10.51 -21.02 -19.93
CA CYS A 24 9.55 -21.94 -20.54
C CYS A 24 9.34 -23.23 -19.73
N THR A 25 10.37 -23.73 -19.03
CA THR A 25 10.24 -24.90 -18.14
C THR A 25 9.48 -24.61 -16.84
N LEU A 26 9.48 -23.36 -16.37
CA LEU A 26 8.72 -22.92 -15.20
C LEU A 26 7.21 -22.76 -15.45
N LEU A 27 6.79 -22.68 -16.72
CA LEU A 27 5.41 -22.38 -17.10
C LEU A 27 4.53 -23.59 -17.43
N ASP A 28 5.07 -24.81 -17.33
CA ASP A 28 4.35 -26.09 -17.41
C ASP A 28 3.43 -26.28 -18.64
N GLN A 29 3.67 -25.52 -19.73
CA GLN A 29 2.99 -25.69 -21.02
C GLN A 29 3.96 -26.24 -22.06
N ASP A 30 3.60 -27.42 -22.60
CA ASP A 30 4.13 -28.11 -23.79
C ASP A 30 5.61 -27.89 -24.13
N SER A 31 6.47 -28.10 -23.12
CA SER A 31 7.92 -28.01 -23.25
C SER A 31 8.49 -28.90 -24.35
N LYS A 32 7.87 -30.06 -24.62
CA LYS A 32 8.29 -31.01 -25.67
C LYS A 32 8.06 -30.50 -27.10
N GLN A 33 7.01 -29.72 -27.32
CA GLN A 33 6.66 -29.20 -28.64
C GLN A 33 7.57 -28.01 -29.00
N ILE A 34 7.88 -27.18 -28.01
CA ILE A 34 8.86 -26.10 -28.10
C ILE A 34 10.29 -26.66 -28.24
N GLU A 35 10.61 -27.77 -27.53
CA GLU A 35 11.88 -28.50 -27.65
C GLU A 35 12.09 -29.08 -29.05
N GLN A 36 11.08 -29.72 -29.66
CA GLN A 36 11.17 -30.23 -31.04
C GLN A 36 11.37 -29.11 -32.06
N GLN A 37 10.65 -27.99 -31.93
CA GLN A 37 10.79 -26.84 -32.84
C GLN A 37 12.14 -26.15 -32.70
N LEU A 38 12.70 -26.07 -31.49
CA LEU A 38 14.05 -25.54 -31.25
C LEU A 38 15.11 -26.48 -31.81
N ILE A 39 15.00 -27.79 -31.61
CA ILE A 39 15.94 -28.78 -32.16
C ILE A 39 15.91 -28.79 -33.70
N GLU A 40 14.72 -28.66 -34.33
CA GLU A 40 14.58 -28.51 -35.79
C GLU A 40 15.19 -27.19 -36.30
N SER A 41 15.03 -26.09 -35.57
CA SER A 41 15.64 -24.79 -35.92
C SER A 41 17.17 -24.76 -35.73
N ILE A 42 17.69 -25.54 -34.77
CA ILE A 42 19.12 -25.61 -34.45
C ILE A 42 19.81 -26.63 -35.37
N GLY A 43 19.13 -27.72 -35.74
CA GLY A 43 19.67 -28.75 -36.64
C GLY A 43 19.89 -28.29 -38.08
N THR A 44 19.30 -27.15 -38.49
CA THR A 44 19.45 -26.60 -39.84
C THR A 44 20.60 -25.60 -39.99
N LYS A 45 21.23 -25.15 -38.89
CA LYS A 45 22.42 -24.30 -38.91
C LYS A 45 23.63 -25.02 -38.31
N SER A 46 24.33 -25.76 -39.17
CA SER A 46 25.76 -26.11 -39.10
C SER A 46 26.34 -26.74 -37.81
N ALA A 47 26.73 -28.01 -37.96
CA ALA A 47 27.92 -28.64 -37.38
C ALA A 47 28.18 -28.49 -35.87
N TYR A 48 27.23 -28.91 -35.03
CA TYR A 48 27.57 -29.30 -33.66
C TYR A 48 27.88 -30.79 -33.61
N SER A 49 29.05 -31.13 -33.07
CA SER A 49 29.44 -32.52 -32.86
C SER A 49 28.40 -33.24 -31.99
N SER A 50 28.06 -34.47 -32.38
CA SER A 50 27.12 -35.37 -31.67
C SER A 50 27.40 -35.47 -30.15
N THR A 51 28.64 -35.24 -29.73
CA THR A 51 29.10 -35.19 -28.35
C THR A 51 28.55 -34.00 -27.53
N THR A 52 28.32 -32.84 -28.14
CA THR A 52 27.81 -31.64 -27.43
C THR A 52 26.33 -31.79 -27.10
N ILE A 53 25.56 -32.37 -28.02
CA ILE A 53 24.13 -32.66 -27.84
C ILE A 53 23.92 -33.76 -26.80
N GLN A 54 24.77 -34.81 -26.80
CA GLN A 54 24.73 -35.87 -25.79
C GLN A 54 25.12 -35.40 -24.38
N CYS A 55 26.00 -34.40 -24.26
CA CYS A 55 26.39 -33.83 -22.97
C CYS A 55 25.25 -33.01 -22.33
N LEU A 56 24.54 -32.22 -23.15
CA LEU A 56 23.36 -31.48 -22.73
C LEU A 56 22.20 -32.42 -22.33
N GLN A 57 21.96 -33.50 -23.08
CA GLN A 57 20.96 -34.51 -22.72
C GLN A 57 21.29 -35.22 -21.38
N LYS A 58 22.57 -35.48 -21.09
CA LYS A 58 22.99 -36.07 -19.80
C LYS A 58 22.85 -35.10 -18.62
N GLN A 59 23.10 -33.81 -18.80
CA GLN A 59 22.89 -32.80 -17.75
C GLN A 59 21.40 -32.62 -17.41
N PHE A 60 20.52 -32.73 -18.40
CA PHE A 60 19.07 -32.65 -18.18
C PHE A 60 18.48 -33.89 -17.49
N GLN A 61 18.99 -35.10 -17.77
CA GLN A 61 18.54 -36.32 -17.06
C GLN A 61 18.95 -36.35 -15.58
N GLN A 62 19.95 -35.56 -15.16
CA GLN A 62 20.39 -35.49 -13.76
C GLN A 62 19.60 -34.49 -12.90
N GLN A 63 18.76 -33.63 -13.51
CA GLN A 63 18.00 -32.58 -12.81
C GLN A 63 16.50 -32.86 -12.66
N GLN A 64 16.01 -34.08 -12.93
CA GLN A 64 14.65 -34.45 -12.54
C GLN A 64 14.58 -34.76 -11.02
N PRO A 65 13.72 -34.10 -10.24
CA PRO A 65 13.53 -34.45 -8.84
C PRO A 65 12.85 -35.83 -8.73
N LYS A 66 13.51 -36.76 -8.01
CA LYS A 66 12.93 -38.03 -7.59
C LYS A 66 11.68 -37.74 -6.74
N GLN A 67 10.54 -38.29 -7.13
CA GLN A 67 9.28 -38.25 -6.40
C GLN A 67 9.47 -38.70 -4.93
N GLN A 68 9.23 -37.81 -3.97
CA GLN A 68 9.02 -38.18 -2.57
C GLN A 68 7.58 -37.85 -2.15
N LYS A 69 6.89 -38.88 -1.64
CA LYS A 69 5.51 -38.87 -1.15
C LYS A 69 5.31 -37.95 0.06
N PRO A 70 4.08 -37.43 0.30
CA PRO A 70 3.80 -36.50 1.38
C PRO A 70 3.70 -37.24 2.73
N ARG A 71 4.52 -36.83 3.71
CA ARG A 71 4.33 -37.21 5.12
C ARG A 71 4.17 -35.98 6.00
N ALA A 72 2.92 -35.78 6.42
CA ALA A 72 2.44 -35.16 7.66
C ALA A 72 3.20 -33.94 8.23
N SER A 73 2.65 -32.74 8.03
CA SER A 73 2.99 -31.55 8.83
C SER A 73 1.77 -30.72 9.25
N LYS A 74 0.62 -31.37 9.52
CA LYS A 74 -0.54 -30.70 10.16
C LYS A 74 -0.23 -30.17 11.58
N ASN A 75 0.87 -30.61 12.20
CA ASN A 75 1.28 -30.15 13.53
C ASN A 75 2.28 -28.97 13.52
N VAL A 76 2.86 -28.62 12.35
CA VAL A 76 3.81 -27.50 12.25
C VAL A 76 3.06 -26.17 12.12
N ILE A 77 1.99 -26.13 11.33
CA ILE A 77 1.16 -24.92 11.17
C ILE A 77 0.40 -24.58 12.47
N LYS A 78 0.00 -25.59 13.26
CA LYS A 78 -0.67 -25.38 14.55
C LYS A 78 0.28 -24.78 15.61
N ASN A 79 1.57 -25.13 15.57
CA ASN A 79 2.57 -24.59 16.49
C ASN A 79 3.13 -23.21 16.07
N ILE A 80 3.00 -22.84 14.79
CA ILE A 80 3.33 -21.48 14.32
C ILE A 80 2.22 -20.49 14.71
N LEU A 81 0.95 -20.90 14.62
CA LEU A 81 -0.19 -20.07 15.04
C LEU A 81 -0.30 -19.87 16.56
N LEU A 82 0.27 -20.77 17.38
CA LEU A 82 0.22 -20.69 18.84
C LEU A 82 1.44 -20.00 19.49
N LYS A 83 2.46 -19.62 18.71
CA LYS A 83 3.69 -18.98 19.24
C LYS A 83 3.79 -17.46 18.99
N SER A 84 2.89 -16.87 18.20
CA SER A 84 2.85 -15.42 18.00
C SER A 84 2.13 -14.63 19.11
N GLU A 85 1.66 -15.30 20.18
CA GLU A 85 1.06 -14.66 21.38
C GLU A 85 2.10 -14.21 22.44
N SER A 86 3.37 -14.04 22.08
CA SER A 86 4.36 -13.50 23.02
C SER A 86 4.58 -11.99 22.78
N LYS A 87 3.94 -11.22 23.67
CA LYS A 87 4.13 -9.80 23.98
C LYS A 87 5.47 -9.22 23.54
N ASN A 88 5.45 -8.08 22.82
CA ASN A 88 6.15 -6.86 23.21
C ASN A 88 5.80 -5.66 22.32
N ASN A 89 5.24 -4.64 22.98
CA ASN A 89 5.15 -3.21 22.66
C ASN A 89 4.50 -2.78 21.34
N ILE A 90 3.17 -2.93 21.30
CA ILE A 90 2.27 -2.11 20.48
C ILE A 90 1.43 -1.29 21.46
N LEU A 91 1.24 0.01 21.17
CA LEU A 91 0.47 0.97 21.97
C LEU A 91 -0.89 0.38 22.43
N PRO A 92 -1.11 0.14 23.74
CA PRO A 92 -2.27 -0.64 24.23
C PRO A 92 -3.65 -0.02 23.95
N LYS A 93 -3.72 1.27 23.62
CA LYS A 93 -5.00 1.96 23.30
C LYS A 93 -5.39 1.83 21.82
N GLN A 94 -4.43 1.73 20.89
CA GLN A 94 -4.71 1.48 19.46
C GLN A 94 -5.14 0.03 19.22
N GLU A 95 -4.57 -0.92 19.98
CA GLU A 95 -5.07 -2.29 20.05
C GLU A 95 -6.51 -2.36 20.57
N LYS A 96 -6.98 -1.43 21.41
CA LYS A 96 -8.36 -1.48 21.90
C LYS A 96 -9.37 -1.06 20.83
N TYR A 97 -9.00 -0.12 19.96
CA TYR A 97 -9.82 0.27 18.80
C TYR A 97 -9.80 -0.83 17.73
N LEU A 98 -8.64 -1.41 17.44
CA LEU A 98 -8.50 -2.54 16.50
C LEU A 98 -9.09 -3.84 17.05
N ASN A 99 -8.89 -4.20 18.32
CA ASN A 99 -9.38 -5.45 18.90
C ASN A 99 -10.88 -5.40 19.24
N ASN A 100 -11.43 -4.25 19.65
CA ASN A 100 -12.90 -4.14 19.79
C ASN A 100 -13.60 -4.26 18.42
N PHE A 101 -12.94 -3.90 17.33
CA PHE A 101 -13.44 -4.00 15.97
C PHE A 101 -13.16 -5.37 15.32
N LEU A 102 -12.02 -6.01 15.63
CA LEU A 102 -11.57 -7.28 15.03
C LEU A 102 -12.04 -8.54 15.78
N TYR A 103 -12.40 -8.45 17.06
CA TYR A 103 -12.72 -9.62 17.89
C TYR A 103 -14.19 -9.76 18.30
N SER A 104 -15.11 -9.05 17.65
CA SER A 104 -16.53 -9.38 17.78
C SER A 104 -16.86 -10.67 16.98
N ASP A 105 -16.77 -11.80 17.68
CA ASP A 105 -17.26 -13.14 17.29
C ASP A 105 -16.55 -13.86 16.11
N SER A 106 -15.27 -14.18 16.27
CA SER A 106 -14.56 -15.23 15.48
C SER A 106 -15.20 -16.63 15.55
N ARG A 107 -16.22 -16.83 16.39
CA ARG A 107 -16.94 -18.09 16.60
C ARG A 107 -18.21 -18.26 15.73
N LYS A 108 -18.69 -17.21 15.04
CA LYS A 108 -19.81 -17.33 14.07
C LYS A 108 -19.38 -17.65 12.63
N LEU A 109 -18.07 -17.71 12.37
CA LEU A 109 -17.46 -17.82 11.04
C LEU A 109 -17.45 -19.22 10.41
N LYS A 110 -18.26 -20.18 10.88
CA LYS A 110 -18.18 -21.58 10.41
C LYS A 110 -19.41 -22.20 9.76
N THR A 111 -20.47 -21.45 9.48
CA THR A 111 -21.64 -22.01 8.77
C THR A 111 -22.36 -20.95 7.95
N LEU A 112 -21.88 -20.64 6.74
CA LEU A 112 -22.69 -19.95 5.74
C LEU A 112 -22.37 -20.50 4.34
N SER A 113 -23.10 -21.53 3.95
CA SER A 113 -23.30 -21.91 2.55
C SER A 113 -24.27 -20.93 1.89
N LEU A 114 -23.83 -20.04 1.00
CA LEU A 114 -24.59 -19.45 -0.13
C LEU A 114 -23.78 -18.33 -0.85
N ASN A 115 -23.12 -18.62 -1.97
CA ASN A 115 -22.28 -17.62 -2.66
C ASN A 115 -23.09 -16.44 -3.26
N ASN A 116 -24.31 -16.67 -3.77
CA ASN A 116 -25.09 -15.63 -4.45
C ASN A 116 -25.75 -14.60 -3.51
N ASN A 117 -26.01 -14.95 -2.25
CA ASN A 117 -26.58 -14.00 -1.29
C ASN A 117 -25.51 -13.09 -0.69
N ILE A 118 -24.26 -13.57 -0.57
CA ILE A 118 -23.14 -12.78 -0.02
C ILE A 118 -22.79 -11.64 -0.98
N GLU A 119 -22.69 -11.91 -2.29
CA GLU A 119 -22.40 -10.88 -3.29
C GLU A 119 -23.51 -9.82 -3.34
N LYS A 120 -24.79 -10.21 -3.39
CA LYS A 120 -25.92 -9.26 -3.38
C LYS A 120 -25.96 -8.39 -2.12
N ASN A 121 -25.69 -8.99 -0.96
CA ASN A 121 -25.61 -8.26 0.30
C ASN A 121 -24.45 -7.27 0.28
N TYR A 122 -23.28 -7.68 -0.24
CA TYR A 122 -22.11 -6.82 -0.36
C TYR A 122 -22.34 -5.64 -1.32
N LEU A 123 -22.95 -5.87 -2.48
CA LEU A 123 -23.31 -4.79 -3.40
C LEU A 123 -24.30 -3.80 -2.77
N THR A 124 -25.24 -4.27 -1.95
CA THR A 124 -26.16 -3.41 -1.20
C THR A 124 -25.41 -2.56 -0.17
N ILE A 125 -24.38 -3.12 0.46
CA ILE A 125 -23.51 -2.40 1.41
C ILE A 125 -22.71 -1.31 0.69
N LEU A 126 -22.12 -1.63 -0.46
CA LEU A 126 -21.39 -0.67 -1.27
C LEU A 126 -22.30 0.46 -1.79
N ASP A 127 -23.52 0.14 -2.22
CA ASP A 127 -24.51 1.13 -2.67
C ASP A 127 -24.86 2.12 -1.55
N LYS A 128 -25.18 1.62 -0.34
CA LYS A 128 -25.45 2.47 0.82
C LYS A 128 -24.27 3.35 1.19
N THR A 129 -23.04 2.86 1.01
CA THR A 129 -21.82 3.59 1.38
C THR A 129 -21.48 4.67 0.36
N LEU A 130 -21.58 4.37 -0.94
CA LEU A 130 -21.18 5.26 -2.02
C LEU A 130 -22.31 6.16 -2.52
N ASN A 131 -23.51 5.60 -2.72
CA ASN A 131 -24.69 6.28 -3.26
C ASN A 131 -25.73 6.69 -2.21
N GLY A 132 -25.51 6.35 -0.94
CA GLY A 132 -26.36 6.81 0.16
C GLY A 132 -26.31 8.33 0.38
N ASP A 133 -26.77 8.78 1.55
CA ASP A 133 -26.88 10.19 1.93
C ASP A 133 -25.67 11.03 1.55
N GLN A 134 -25.88 12.15 0.85
CA GLN A 134 -24.82 13.01 0.29
C GLN A 134 -23.67 13.29 1.27
N TRP A 135 -23.98 13.60 2.53
CA TRP A 135 -22.97 14.02 3.52
C TRP A 135 -22.62 12.94 4.55
N LYS A 136 -23.27 11.78 4.51
CA LYS A 136 -23.04 10.72 5.51
C LYS A 136 -22.15 9.63 4.92
N ILE A 137 -21.18 9.20 5.72
CA ILE A 137 -20.41 7.97 5.52
C ILE A 137 -20.75 7.07 6.70
N ASP A 138 -21.39 5.94 6.44
CA ASP A 138 -21.75 4.98 7.48
C ASP A 138 -20.58 4.04 7.77
N GLU A 139 -19.72 4.44 8.71
CA GLU A 139 -18.52 3.69 9.10
C GLU A 139 -18.86 2.29 9.64
N ASN A 140 -20.09 2.02 10.09
CA ASN A 140 -20.50 0.68 10.54
C ASN A 140 -20.50 -0.36 9.40
N LEU A 141 -20.61 0.11 8.16
CA LEU A 141 -20.58 -0.75 6.98
C LEU A 141 -19.15 -1.16 6.58
N PHE A 142 -18.14 -0.44 7.07
CA PHE A 142 -16.75 -0.63 6.68
C PHE A 142 -16.24 -2.01 7.11
N GLU A 143 -16.59 -2.47 8.31
CA GLU A 143 -16.23 -3.80 8.80
C GLU A 143 -16.68 -4.91 7.84
N SER A 144 -17.89 -4.80 7.31
CA SER A 144 -18.41 -5.78 6.34
C SER A 144 -17.62 -5.76 5.02
N ILE A 145 -17.16 -4.58 4.59
CA ILE A 145 -16.35 -4.42 3.39
C ILE A 145 -14.96 -5.04 3.58
N LEU A 146 -14.37 -4.83 4.74
CA LEU A 146 -13.10 -5.43 5.14
C LEU A 146 -13.19 -6.96 5.21
N ILE A 147 -14.19 -7.49 5.91
CA ILE A 147 -14.44 -8.92 6.01
C ILE A 147 -14.58 -9.53 4.60
N ASN A 148 -15.27 -8.85 3.69
CA ASN A 148 -15.40 -9.32 2.31
C ASN A 148 -14.02 -9.45 1.64
N SER A 149 -13.15 -8.44 1.77
CA SER A 149 -11.81 -8.48 1.16
C SER A 149 -10.94 -9.65 1.64
N TYR A 150 -11.06 -10.05 2.92
CA TYR A 150 -10.36 -11.22 3.46
C TYR A 150 -11.01 -12.54 3.05
N HIS A 151 -12.34 -12.57 2.96
CA HIS A 151 -13.08 -13.75 2.53
C HIS A 151 -12.82 -14.09 1.06
N THR A 152 -12.80 -13.09 0.18
CA THR A 152 -12.55 -13.25 -1.26
C THR A 152 -11.06 -13.19 -1.62
N GLN A 153 -10.22 -12.72 -0.70
CA GLN A 153 -8.81 -12.40 -0.95
C GLN A 153 -8.60 -11.41 -2.11
N SER A 154 -9.60 -10.57 -2.39
CA SER A 154 -9.62 -9.62 -3.49
C SER A 154 -10.54 -8.42 -3.20
N SER A 155 -10.27 -7.30 -3.86
CA SER A 155 -11.13 -6.11 -3.93
C SER A 155 -11.74 -5.88 -5.32
N GLU A 156 -11.61 -6.83 -6.25
CA GLU A 156 -12.10 -6.68 -7.64
C GLU A 156 -13.58 -6.27 -7.71
N LEU A 157 -14.43 -6.89 -6.89
CA LEU A 157 -15.86 -6.58 -6.84
C LEU A 157 -16.14 -5.15 -6.35
N PHE A 158 -15.32 -4.65 -5.41
CA PHE A 158 -15.40 -3.27 -4.95
C PHE A 158 -15.08 -2.30 -6.09
N TRP A 159 -13.97 -2.53 -6.81
CA TRP A 159 -13.57 -1.68 -7.94
C TRP A 159 -14.59 -1.73 -9.07
N ARG A 160 -15.05 -2.92 -9.47
CA ARG A 160 -16.08 -3.08 -10.51
C ARG A 160 -17.32 -2.25 -10.20
N TYR A 161 -17.85 -2.39 -8.97
CA TYR A 161 -19.06 -1.68 -8.56
C TYR A 161 -18.86 -0.16 -8.47
N ALA A 162 -17.74 0.29 -7.88
CA ALA A 162 -17.43 1.71 -7.78
C ALA A 162 -17.28 2.35 -9.16
N ASN A 163 -16.60 1.67 -10.08
CA ASN A 163 -16.42 2.10 -11.46
C ASN A 163 -17.77 2.21 -12.17
N GLU A 164 -18.65 1.21 -12.07
CA GLU A 164 -20.00 1.25 -12.61
C GLU A 164 -20.80 2.46 -12.10
N CYS A 165 -20.70 2.78 -10.80
CA CYS A 165 -21.37 3.94 -10.22
C CYS A 165 -20.84 5.26 -10.78
N ILE A 166 -19.52 5.39 -10.90
CA ILE A 166 -18.85 6.59 -11.40
C ILE A 166 -19.20 6.79 -12.89
N TYR A 167 -19.00 5.78 -13.73
CA TYR A 167 -19.27 5.87 -15.16
C TYR A 167 -20.74 6.13 -15.45
N LYS A 168 -21.66 5.48 -14.72
CA LYS A 168 -23.10 5.76 -14.85
C LYS A 168 -23.42 7.23 -14.60
N LYS A 169 -22.80 7.87 -13.59
CA LYS A 169 -23.01 9.30 -13.33
C LYS A 169 -22.35 10.18 -14.40
N ILE A 170 -21.19 9.80 -14.93
CA ILE A 170 -20.54 10.50 -16.05
C ILE A 170 -21.45 10.47 -17.29
N ASP A 171 -21.97 9.31 -17.66
CA ASP A 171 -22.86 9.13 -18.82
C ASP A 171 -24.15 9.97 -18.69
N LEU A 172 -24.69 10.03 -17.46
CA LEU A 172 -25.87 10.84 -17.12
C LEU A 172 -25.55 12.33 -16.90
N LYS A 173 -24.29 12.75 -17.05
CA LYS A 173 -23.82 14.14 -16.82
C LYS A 173 -24.16 14.67 -15.43
N LEU A 174 -24.11 13.81 -14.42
CA LEU A 174 -24.36 14.14 -13.02
C LEU A 174 -23.07 14.52 -12.29
N ASP A 175 -23.18 15.22 -11.17
CA ASP A 175 -22.05 15.53 -10.28
C ASP A 175 -21.50 14.23 -9.66
N ILE A 176 -20.20 13.98 -9.90
CA ILE A 176 -19.46 12.83 -9.37
C ILE A 176 -18.59 13.17 -8.17
N HIS A 177 -18.43 14.45 -7.81
CA HIS A 177 -17.35 14.85 -6.90
C HIS A 177 -17.52 14.30 -5.49
N ASN A 178 -18.74 14.36 -4.95
CA ASN A 178 -19.04 13.77 -3.65
C ASN A 178 -18.85 12.24 -3.68
N LEU A 179 -19.28 11.57 -4.75
CA LEU A 179 -19.09 10.13 -4.93
C LEU A 179 -17.60 9.78 -4.92
N CYS A 180 -16.78 10.50 -5.68
CA CYS A 180 -15.33 10.31 -5.72
C CYS A 180 -14.68 10.56 -4.36
N TRP A 181 -15.14 11.55 -3.58
CA TRP A 181 -14.62 11.81 -2.24
C TRP A 181 -14.83 10.63 -1.29
N LYS A 182 -16.05 10.10 -1.24
CA LYS A 182 -16.40 8.91 -0.44
C LYS A 182 -15.67 7.66 -0.92
N PHE A 183 -15.63 7.47 -2.24
CA PHE A 183 -14.90 6.38 -2.87
C PHE A 183 -13.43 6.39 -2.49
N LEU A 184 -12.75 7.54 -2.61
CA LEU A 184 -11.34 7.68 -2.25
C LEU A 184 -11.09 7.41 -0.77
N PHE A 185 -11.99 7.86 0.11
CA PHE A 185 -11.91 7.53 1.53
C PHE A 185 -12.00 6.02 1.78
N LEU A 186 -12.93 5.35 1.12
CA LEU A 186 -13.09 3.90 1.24
C LEU A 186 -11.92 3.13 0.60
N CYS A 187 -11.41 3.57 -0.56
CA CYS A 187 -10.19 3.03 -1.18
C CYS A 187 -9.00 3.13 -0.24
N HIS A 188 -8.76 4.33 0.30
CA HIS A 188 -7.67 4.59 1.23
C HIS A 188 -7.77 3.68 2.46
N TRP A 189 -8.97 3.58 3.03
CA TRP A 189 -9.25 2.70 4.16
C TRP A 189 -9.03 1.22 3.84
N LEU A 190 -9.47 0.75 2.66
CA LEU A 190 -9.36 -0.65 2.26
C LEU A 190 -7.92 -1.04 1.92
N ILE A 191 -7.13 -0.16 1.29
CA ILE A 191 -5.70 -0.42 1.04
C ILE A 191 -4.93 -0.50 2.37
N ARG A 192 -5.34 0.30 3.35
CA ARG A 192 -4.71 0.31 4.68
C ARG A 192 -4.99 -0.96 5.49
N ASN A 193 -6.24 -1.41 5.50
CA ASN A 193 -6.69 -2.45 6.45
C ASN A 193 -7.01 -3.80 5.78
N GLY A 194 -7.25 -3.82 4.47
CA GLY A 194 -7.72 -4.98 3.72
C GLY A 194 -6.70 -6.10 3.56
N HIS A 195 -7.15 -7.19 2.93
CA HIS A 195 -6.28 -8.29 2.55
C HIS A 195 -5.07 -7.79 1.71
N PRO A 196 -3.84 -8.30 1.87
CA PRO A 196 -2.66 -7.78 1.15
C PRO A 196 -2.79 -7.74 -0.39
N ASN A 197 -3.58 -8.64 -0.98
CA ASN A 197 -3.84 -8.62 -2.43
C ASN A 197 -4.64 -7.39 -2.90
N VAL A 198 -5.35 -6.69 -2.01
CA VAL A 198 -6.07 -5.45 -2.33
C VAL A 198 -5.13 -4.42 -2.97
N ILE A 199 -3.87 -4.38 -2.54
CA ILE A 199 -2.86 -3.45 -3.10
C ILE A 199 -2.62 -3.76 -4.60
N LYS A 200 -2.54 -5.04 -4.97
CA LYS A 200 -2.39 -5.48 -6.37
C LYS A 200 -3.60 -5.14 -7.22
N ASP A 201 -4.80 -5.39 -6.68
CA ASP A 201 -6.04 -5.05 -7.35
C ASP A 201 -6.17 -3.53 -7.54
N ALA A 202 -5.80 -2.74 -6.53
CA ALA A 202 -5.79 -1.28 -6.59
C ALA A 202 -4.78 -0.76 -7.63
N TYR A 203 -3.61 -1.39 -7.74
CA TYR A 203 -2.60 -1.04 -8.73
C TYR A 203 -3.09 -1.23 -10.16
N ALA A 204 -3.88 -2.28 -10.43
CA ALA A 204 -4.50 -2.49 -11.74
C ALA A 204 -5.46 -1.35 -12.12
N GLN A 205 -6.01 -0.61 -11.15
CA GLN A 205 -6.92 0.52 -11.37
C GLN A 205 -6.22 1.88 -11.54
N ARG A 206 -4.87 1.93 -11.51
CA ARG A 206 -4.11 3.18 -11.65
C ARG A 206 -4.50 4.03 -12.87
N PRO A 207 -4.63 3.48 -14.10
CA PRO A 207 -4.98 4.29 -15.27
C PRO A 207 -6.29 5.05 -15.08
N LEU A 208 -7.28 4.38 -14.47
CA LEU A 208 -8.57 4.98 -14.14
C LEU A 208 -8.45 6.09 -13.10
N LEU A 209 -7.74 5.84 -11.99
CA LEU A 209 -7.55 6.85 -10.95
C LEU A 209 -6.87 8.11 -11.50
N VAL A 210 -5.90 7.96 -12.41
CA VAL A 210 -5.23 9.08 -13.10
C VAL A 210 -6.21 9.82 -14.02
N GLU A 211 -7.13 9.12 -14.69
CA GLU A 211 -8.16 9.75 -15.51
C GLU A 211 -9.16 10.53 -14.66
N LEU A 212 -9.67 9.93 -13.59
CA LEU A 212 -10.61 10.58 -12.67
C LEU A 212 -10.01 11.80 -11.97
N ALA A 213 -8.70 11.78 -11.68
CA ALA A 213 -7.97 12.92 -11.12
C ALA A 213 -7.94 14.14 -12.06
N LYS A 214 -8.03 13.93 -13.38
CA LYS A 214 -8.05 15.00 -14.39
C LYS A 214 -9.42 15.64 -14.57
N ILE A 215 -10.48 15.04 -14.01
CA ILE A 215 -11.84 15.57 -14.11
C ILE A 215 -11.92 16.85 -13.27
N LYS A 216 -11.60 17.97 -13.92
CA LYS A 216 -11.92 19.31 -13.45
C LYS A 216 -13.38 19.56 -13.75
N THR A 217 -14.24 19.57 -12.75
CA THR A 217 -15.58 20.11 -12.98
C THR A 217 -15.61 21.61 -12.78
N CYS A 218 -15.77 22.28 -13.90
CA CYS A 218 -16.56 23.50 -13.96
C CYS A 218 -17.97 23.05 -14.35
N ILE A 219 -18.90 22.91 -13.40
CA ILE A 219 -20.32 22.78 -13.73
C ILE A 219 -20.97 24.12 -13.45
N ASN A 220 -20.98 24.97 -14.48
CA ASN A 220 -21.96 26.04 -14.78
C ASN A 220 -22.81 26.57 -13.61
N SER A 221 -22.17 27.04 -12.56
CA SER A 221 -22.73 27.98 -11.59
C SER A 221 -21.56 28.74 -11.01
N SER A 222 -21.80 29.96 -10.56
CA SER A 222 -20.81 30.91 -10.03
C SER A 222 -20.05 30.44 -8.77
N GLN A 223 -20.08 29.14 -8.44
CA GLN A 223 -19.39 28.51 -7.32
C GLN A 223 -18.70 27.22 -7.80
N CYS A 224 -17.37 27.17 -7.67
CA CYS A 224 -16.62 25.92 -7.80
C CYS A 224 -17.14 24.89 -6.77
N CYS A 225 -17.43 23.66 -7.23
CA CYS A 225 -17.75 22.57 -6.33
C CYS A 225 -16.54 22.28 -5.42
N LEU A 226 -16.74 22.32 -4.11
CA LEU A 226 -15.71 22.12 -3.09
C LEU A 226 -14.83 20.89 -3.37
N PHE A 227 -15.47 19.75 -3.60
CA PHE A 227 -14.78 18.48 -3.87
C PHE A 227 -14.10 18.47 -5.24
N GLY A 228 -14.39 19.42 -6.15
CA GLY A 228 -13.63 19.61 -7.38
C GLY A 228 -12.19 20.08 -7.14
N ILE A 229 -11.95 20.80 -6.04
CA ILE A 229 -10.61 21.24 -5.62
C ILE A 229 -9.91 20.12 -4.83
N LEU A 230 -10.63 19.47 -3.93
CA LEU A 230 -10.07 18.46 -3.02
C LEU A 230 -9.80 17.11 -3.69
N ASN A 231 -10.67 16.66 -4.61
CA ASN A 231 -10.54 15.33 -5.20
C ASN A 231 -9.21 15.11 -5.92
N PRO A 232 -8.69 16.03 -6.77
CA PRO A 232 -7.40 15.83 -7.41
C PRO A 232 -6.24 15.60 -6.42
N LEU A 233 -6.25 16.32 -5.29
CA LEU A 233 -5.25 16.15 -4.22
C LEU A 233 -5.39 14.78 -3.58
N TYR A 234 -6.62 14.35 -3.31
CA TYR A 234 -6.86 13.07 -2.67
C TYR A 234 -6.59 11.88 -3.61
N PHE A 235 -6.93 11.98 -4.90
CA PHE A 235 -6.48 11.02 -5.92
C PHE A 235 -4.95 10.93 -5.94
N SER A 236 -4.24 12.06 -5.90
CA SER A 236 -2.77 12.05 -5.87
C SER A 236 -2.22 11.34 -4.62
N LEU A 237 -2.84 11.51 -3.46
CA LEU A 237 -2.45 10.83 -2.22
C LEU A 237 -2.71 9.31 -2.31
N VAL A 238 -3.89 8.89 -2.78
CA VAL A 238 -4.23 7.46 -2.92
C VAL A 238 -3.35 6.79 -3.97
N LEU A 239 -3.04 7.46 -5.08
CA LEU A 239 -2.10 6.96 -6.09
C LEU A 239 -0.69 6.78 -5.51
N GLN A 240 -0.18 7.77 -4.77
CA GLN A 240 1.12 7.68 -4.10
C GLN A 240 1.17 6.50 -3.13
N LYS A 241 0.09 6.26 -2.38
CA LYS A 241 -0.05 5.10 -1.49
C LYS A 241 0.01 3.77 -2.25
N ILE A 242 -0.74 3.65 -3.35
CA ILE A 242 -0.78 2.43 -4.18
C ILE A 242 0.59 2.13 -4.78
N GLU A 243 1.25 3.14 -5.34
CA GLU A 243 2.56 2.99 -5.98
C GLU A 243 3.62 2.59 -4.96
N PHE A 244 3.70 3.30 -3.82
CA PHE A 244 4.64 2.98 -2.74
C PHE A 244 4.48 1.54 -2.23
N HIS A 245 3.26 1.10 -1.93
CA HIS A 245 3.06 -0.25 -1.38
C HIS A 245 3.26 -1.37 -2.40
N MET A 246 3.13 -1.09 -3.70
CA MET A 246 3.44 -2.08 -4.74
C MET A 246 4.94 -2.24 -4.98
N GLU A 247 5.69 -1.15 -4.86
CA GLU A 247 7.15 -1.18 -4.93
C GLU A 247 7.75 -1.79 -3.65
N HIS A 248 7.13 -1.51 -2.49
CA HIS A 248 7.60 -1.97 -1.18
C HIS A 248 6.62 -2.93 -0.50
N MET A 249 6.32 -4.06 -1.15
CA MET A 249 5.34 -5.07 -0.64
C MET A 249 5.69 -5.66 0.75
N LYS A 250 6.93 -5.52 1.22
CA LYS A 250 7.36 -5.88 2.59
C LYS A 250 6.74 -4.93 3.64
N ILE A 251 6.41 -3.70 3.25
CA ILE A 251 5.81 -2.68 4.09
C ILE A 251 4.28 -2.84 4.07
N PRO A 252 3.64 -3.15 5.20
CA PRO A 252 2.19 -3.35 5.24
C PRO A 252 1.44 -2.04 4.95
N GLY A 253 0.21 -2.16 4.44
CA GLY A 253 -0.66 -1.01 4.10
C GLY A 253 -0.94 -0.06 5.27
N ASN A 254 -0.80 -0.54 6.52
CA ASN A 254 -0.94 0.24 7.74
C ASN A 254 0.36 0.89 8.22
N LEU A 255 1.47 0.73 7.51
CA LEU A 255 2.79 1.33 7.77
C LEU A 255 3.39 0.99 9.15
N VAL A 256 2.83 0.02 9.88
CA VAL A 256 3.38 -0.43 11.16
C VAL A 256 4.39 -1.53 10.91
N ILE A 257 5.64 -1.27 11.28
CA ILE A 257 6.77 -2.16 11.03
C ILE A 257 7.52 -2.34 12.35
N ASN A 258 7.88 -3.58 12.68
CA ASN A 258 8.75 -3.84 13.84
C ASN A 258 10.23 -3.68 13.48
N ASN A 259 11.12 -3.54 14.47
CA ASN A 259 12.55 -3.30 14.23
C ASN A 259 13.19 -4.39 13.35
N ILE A 260 12.77 -5.66 13.49
CA ILE A 260 13.32 -6.77 12.70
C ILE A 260 12.94 -6.61 11.23
N GLN A 261 11.68 -6.29 10.95
CA GLN A 261 11.17 -6.04 9.60
C GLN A 261 11.81 -4.78 9.01
N PHE A 262 12.05 -3.76 9.82
CA PHE A 262 12.72 -2.53 9.39
C PHE A 262 14.13 -2.81 8.85
N GLU A 263 14.94 -3.58 9.57
CA GLU A 263 16.27 -3.99 9.08
C GLU A 263 16.18 -4.83 7.78
N GLN A 264 15.12 -5.64 7.63
CA GLN A 264 14.88 -6.47 6.45
C GLN A 264 14.33 -5.71 5.24
N ILE A 265 13.83 -4.49 5.41
CA ILE A 265 13.26 -3.70 4.31
C ILE A 265 14.37 -3.17 3.40
N GLY A 266 15.47 -2.71 3.98
CA GLY A 266 16.60 -2.18 3.21
C GLY A 266 17.60 -3.24 2.75
N ASP A 267 17.48 -4.51 3.17
CA ASP A 267 18.44 -5.59 2.86
C ASP A 267 19.92 -5.19 3.10
N ASN A 268 20.17 -4.29 4.07
CA ASN A 268 21.45 -3.62 4.35
C ASN A 268 22.05 -2.80 3.18
N ASP A 269 21.24 -2.41 2.20
CA ASP A 269 21.59 -1.56 1.08
C ASP A 269 21.27 -0.08 1.41
N PRO A 270 22.29 0.79 1.58
CA PRO A 270 22.08 2.21 1.83
C PRO A 270 21.24 2.90 0.75
N ASP A 271 21.38 2.49 -0.51
CA ASP A 271 20.67 3.12 -1.63
C ASP A 271 19.16 2.86 -1.53
N LEU A 272 18.77 1.64 -1.11
CA LEU A 272 17.37 1.29 -0.90
C LEU A 272 16.77 2.04 0.30
N PHE A 273 17.53 2.21 1.39
CA PHE A 273 17.08 3.02 2.52
C PHE A 273 16.87 4.49 2.12
N GLU A 274 17.76 5.04 1.29
CA GLU A 274 17.65 6.40 0.79
C GLU A 274 16.42 6.55 -0.12
N GLN A 275 16.23 5.62 -1.05
CA GLN A 275 15.06 5.61 -1.94
C GLN A 275 13.75 5.59 -1.14
N ILE A 276 13.61 4.67 -0.18
CA ILE A 276 12.41 4.56 0.65
C ILE A 276 12.18 5.85 1.45
N ALA A 277 13.25 6.47 1.98
CA ALA A 277 13.14 7.73 2.70
C ALA A 277 12.59 8.84 1.79
N ILE A 278 13.12 8.99 0.57
CA ILE A 278 12.65 9.98 -0.41
C ILE A 278 11.18 9.77 -0.75
N GLU A 279 10.77 8.52 -0.99
CA GLU A 279 9.38 8.19 -1.32
C GLU A 279 8.42 8.45 -0.15
N LEU A 280 8.83 8.13 1.08
CA LEU A 280 8.06 8.45 2.28
C LEU A 280 7.97 9.96 2.52
N PHE A 281 9.03 10.72 2.24
CA PHE A 281 8.96 12.18 2.25
C PHE A 281 7.94 12.71 1.23
N ASN A 282 7.92 12.15 0.02
CA ASN A 282 6.93 12.50 -1.02
C ASN A 282 5.51 12.15 -0.58
N TYR A 283 5.32 10.99 0.06
CA TYR A 283 4.05 10.59 0.63
C TYR A 283 3.58 11.58 1.70
N MET A 284 4.45 11.93 2.65
CA MET A 284 4.14 12.94 3.67
C MET A 284 3.70 14.27 3.06
N ASP A 285 4.38 14.73 2.00
CA ASP A 285 3.99 15.98 1.31
C ASP A 285 2.59 15.90 0.71
N LYS A 286 2.17 14.75 0.17
CA LYS A 286 0.79 14.57 -0.32
C LYS A 286 -0.24 14.64 0.80
N ILE A 287 0.08 14.10 1.97
CA ILE A 287 -0.78 14.22 3.15
C ILE A 287 -0.88 15.68 3.60
N LEU A 288 0.26 16.36 3.73
CA LEU A 288 0.35 17.75 4.16
C LEU A 288 -0.35 18.70 3.16
N GLN A 289 -0.24 18.44 1.86
CA GLN A 289 -0.95 19.20 0.83
C GLN A 289 -2.47 19.06 0.94
N LEU A 290 -2.97 17.83 1.11
CA LEU A 290 -4.41 17.58 1.24
C LEU A 290 -4.99 18.25 2.48
N GLN A 291 -4.32 18.15 3.64
CA GLN A 291 -4.84 18.72 4.88
C GLN A 291 -4.85 20.26 4.84
N THR A 292 -3.83 20.90 4.27
CA THR A 292 -3.78 22.36 4.14
C THR A 292 -5.01 22.86 3.37
N GLU A 293 -5.28 22.24 2.22
CA GLU A 293 -6.40 22.61 1.36
C GLU A 293 -7.76 22.32 2.01
N ILE A 294 -7.89 21.22 2.78
CA ILE A 294 -9.09 20.97 3.58
C ILE A 294 -9.35 22.10 4.58
N PHE A 295 -8.31 22.55 5.31
CA PHE A 295 -8.47 23.62 6.31
C PHE A 295 -8.69 25.01 5.71
N ASP A 296 -8.13 25.30 4.54
CA ASP A 296 -8.29 26.59 3.85
C ASP A 296 -9.67 26.78 3.21
N ILE A 297 -10.44 25.70 3.10
CA ILE A 297 -11.75 25.71 2.47
C ILE A 297 -12.82 26.36 3.37
N ARG A 298 -13.58 27.29 2.79
CA ARG A 298 -14.71 27.98 3.44
C ARG A 298 -15.83 27.03 3.93
N GLY A 299 -15.91 25.83 3.38
CA GLY A 299 -16.92 24.82 3.70
C GLY A 299 -16.83 24.22 5.10
N LEU A 300 -15.69 24.36 5.79
CA LEU A 300 -15.54 23.89 7.17
C LEU A 300 -16.32 24.72 8.19
N ASN A 301 -16.73 25.94 7.85
CA ASN A 301 -17.55 26.78 8.74
C ASN A 301 -19.00 26.26 8.88
N ILE A 302 -19.42 25.34 8.00
CA ILE A 302 -20.76 24.77 7.96
C ILE A 302 -20.75 23.49 8.80
N GLY A 303 -21.03 23.61 10.10
CA GLY A 303 -21.04 22.46 11.02
C GLY A 303 -22.01 21.34 10.62
N GLY A 304 -21.90 20.17 11.26
CA GLY A 304 -22.77 19.02 11.03
C GLY A 304 -22.21 17.99 10.05
N TRP A 305 -23.08 17.26 9.34
CA TRP A 305 -22.67 16.12 8.50
C TRP A 305 -21.76 16.52 7.33
N GLN A 306 -21.95 17.72 6.76
CA GLN A 306 -21.12 18.22 5.68
C GLN A 306 -19.65 18.41 6.13
N GLN A 307 -19.43 19.10 7.26
CA GLN A 307 -18.11 19.24 7.85
C GLN A 307 -17.47 17.89 8.14
N LYS A 308 -18.22 16.95 8.75
CA LYS A 308 -17.72 15.59 9.03
C LYS A 308 -17.30 14.87 7.74
N CYS A 309 -18.10 14.94 6.69
CA CYS A 309 -17.76 14.36 5.38
C CYS A 309 -16.45 14.92 4.82
N ILE A 310 -16.25 16.24 4.91
CA ILE A 310 -15.02 16.91 4.46
C ILE A 310 -13.82 16.50 5.32
N LEU A 311 -13.99 16.37 6.63
CA LEU A 311 -12.90 16.02 7.55
C LEU A 311 -12.55 14.52 7.55
N ASN A 312 -13.40 13.63 7.02
CA ASN A 312 -13.21 12.18 7.10
C ASN A 312 -11.83 11.69 6.63
N PRO A 313 -11.28 12.13 5.50
CA PRO A 313 -9.95 11.72 5.08
C PRO A 313 -8.84 12.05 6.08
N LEU A 314 -9.00 13.13 6.87
CA LEU A 314 -8.01 13.51 7.87
C LEU A 314 -7.84 12.45 8.95
N LYS A 315 -8.86 11.62 9.21
CA LYS A 315 -8.75 10.47 10.11
C LYS A 315 -7.60 9.55 9.70
N LEU A 316 -7.53 9.19 8.42
CA LEU A 316 -6.49 8.32 7.89
C LEU A 316 -5.16 9.07 7.77
N SER A 317 -5.20 10.32 7.29
CA SER A 317 -4.02 11.18 7.19
C SER A 317 -3.31 11.41 8.54
N LEU A 318 -4.05 11.55 9.64
CA LEU A 318 -3.49 11.68 10.99
C LEU A 318 -2.67 10.44 11.35
N ILE A 319 -3.26 9.25 11.21
CA ILE A 319 -2.61 8.00 11.56
C ILE A 319 -1.42 7.73 10.65
N GLU A 320 -1.56 7.95 9.34
CA GLU A 320 -0.49 7.69 8.39
C GLU A 320 0.66 8.68 8.52
N SER A 321 0.37 9.96 8.71
CA SER A 321 1.44 10.95 8.91
C SER A 321 2.29 10.65 10.13
N SER A 322 1.72 10.16 11.24
CA SER A 322 2.52 9.80 12.42
C SER A 322 3.40 8.59 12.15
N GLN A 323 2.88 7.60 11.43
CA GLN A 323 3.63 6.38 11.09
C GLN A 323 4.75 6.66 10.07
N ILE A 324 4.46 7.47 9.05
CA ILE A 324 5.44 7.91 8.06
C ILE A 324 6.53 8.73 8.76
N TYR A 325 6.17 9.62 9.69
CA TYR A 325 7.14 10.39 10.47
C TYR A 325 8.11 9.48 11.23
N ASP A 326 7.59 8.47 11.93
CA ASP A 326 8.40 7.51 12.67
C ASP A 326 9.33 6.68 11.77
N LEU A 327 8.86 6.29 10.57
CA LEU A 327 9.67 5.56 9.59
C LEU A 327 10.76 6.46 9.00
N ILE A 328 10.43 7.68 8.59
CA ILE A 328 11.40 8.67 8.10
C ILE A 328 12.45 8.93 9.17
N PHE A 329 12.05 9.11 10.43
CA PHE A 329 13.00 9.33 11.52
C PHE A 329 14.00 8.17 11.67
N GLN A 330 13.52 6.92 11.63
CA GLN A 330 14.39 5.74 11.70
C GLN A 330 15.32 5.63 10.48
N LEU A 331 14.80 5.87 9.27
CA LEU A 331 15.58 5.85 8.04
C LEU A 331 16.66 6.94 8.07
N MET A 332 16.31 8.15 8.52
CA MET A 332 17.25 9.24 8.67
C MET A 332 18.39 8.87 9.63
N HIS A 333 18.11 8.22 10.75
CA HIS A 333 19.17 7.71 11.63
C HIS A 333 20.08 6.71 10.93
N LYS A 334 19.53 5.76 10.16
CA LYS A 334 20.32 4.80 9.38
C LYS A 334 21.20 5.49 8.35
N LEU A 335 20.66 6.46 7.61
CA LEU A 335 21.42 7.21 6.60
C LEU A 335 22.56 8.02 7.24
N HIS A 336 22.37 8.57 8.44
CA HIS A 336 23.44 9.26 9.18
C HIS A 336 24.49 8.30 9.77
N GLN A 337 24.11 7.10 10.19
CA GLN A 337 25.06 6.05 10.61
C GLN A 337 25.93 5.56 9.43
N HIS A 338 25.37 5.57 8.23
CA HIS A 338 26.03 5.19 6.98
C HIS A 338 26.49 6.42 6.16
N SER A 339 26.95 7.47 6.83
CA SER A 339 27.38 8.74 6.20
C SER A 339 28.55 8.62 5.23
N SER A 340 29.20 7.45 5.14
CA SER A 340 30.21 7.15 4.12
C SER A 340 29.61 6.93 2.72
N TYR A 341 28.31 6.61 2.63
CA TYR A 341 27.63 6.27 1.37
C TYR A 341 26.77 7.42 0.84
N VAL A 342 26.14 8.19 1.73
CA VAL A 342 25.31 9.35 1.37
C VAL A 342 26.12 10.63 1.51
N SER A 343 26.06 11.52 0.51
CA SER A 343 26.79 12.78 0.57
C SER A 343 26.26 13.68 1.70
N GLU A 344 27.15 14.39 2.40
CA GLU A 344 26.75 15.32 3.47
C GLU A 344 25.80 16.42 2.97
N ASN A 345 25.91 16.80 1.69
CA ASN A 345 25.01 17.74 1.06
C ASN A 345 23.59 17.18 0.92
N ASP A 346 23.44 15.90 0.61
CA ASP A 346 22.13 15.26 0.49
C ASP A 346 21.51 14.99 1.86
N LEU A 347 22.30 14.53 2.84
CA LEU A 347 21.86 14.45 4.24
C LEU A 347 21.36 15.80 4.76
N LYS A 348 22.05 16.90 4.41
CA LYS A 348 21.59 18.25 4.76
C LYS A 348 20.24 18.60 4.13
N LYS A 349 19.99 18.23 2.87
CA LYS A 349 18.68 18.44 2.21
C LYS A 349 17.58 17.63 2.92
N TYR A 350 17.85 16.38 3.27
CA TYR A 350 16.89 15.53 3.98
C TYR A 350 16.57 16.05 5.38
N ARG A 351 17.59 16.51 6.13
CA ARG A 351 17.38 17.17 7.43
C ARG A 351 16.50 18.42 7.31
N HIS A 352 16.75 19.26 6.29
CA HIS A 352 15.94 20.45 6.07
C HIS A 352 14.48 20.09 5.73
N ARG A 353 14.26 19.09 4.87
CA ARG A 353 12.91 18.61 4.52
C ARG A 353 12.19 18.03 5.73
N PHE A 354 12.88 17.24 6.55
CA PHE A 354 12.35 16.69 7.79
C PHE A 354 11.88 17.78 8.77
N ILE A 355 12.71 18.81 9.00
CA ILE A 355 12.36 19.93 9.89
C ILE A 355 11.13 20.70 9.36
N ASN A 356 11.07 20.94 8.05
CA ASN A 356 9.93 21.62 7.44
C ASN A 356 8.64 20.80 7.60
N GLN A 357 8.67 19.51 7.30
CA GLN A 357 7.51 18.63 7.48
C GLN A 357 7.11 18.50 8.96
N PHE A 358 8.07 18.45 9.88
CA PHE A 358 7.81 18.44 11.32
C PHE A 358 6.99 19.67 11.77
N GLN A 359 7.36 20.86 11.32
CA GLN A 359 6.63 22.10 11.64
C GLN A 359 5.20 22.08 11.07
N GLN A 360 5.05 21.62 9.82
CA GLN A 360 3.73 21.48 9.20
C GLN A 360 2.86 20.43 9.91
N LEU A 361 3.43 19.31 10.34
CA LEU A 361 2.73 18.28 11.12
C LEU A 361 2.28 18.80 12.48
N LYS A 362 3.11 19.58 13.18
CA LYS A 362 2.73 20.20 14.46
C LYS A 362 1.49 21.09 14.30
N LEU A 363 1.45 21.91 13.24
CA LEU A 363 0.29 22.73 12.89
C LEU A 363 -0.91 21.87 12.47
N PHE A 364 -0.70 20.83 11.66
CA PHE A 364 -1.75 19.91 11.24
C PHE A 364 -2.45 19.27 12.45
N TYR A 365 -1.67 18.70 13.38
CA TYR A 365 -2.21 18.05 14.58
C TYR A 365 -2.94 19.05 15.48
N LEU A 366 -2.39 20.26 15.64
CA LEU A 366 -3.04 21.34 16.38
C LEU A 366 -4.40 21.72 15.75
N ASN A 367 -4.46 21.87 14.43
CA ASN A 367 -5.70 22.19 13.71
C ASN A 367 -6.74 21.08 13.87
N CYS A 368 -6.34 19.81 13.81
CA CYS A 368 -7.24 18.69 14.04
C CYS A 368 -7.89 18.69 15.43
N LYS A 369 -7.17 19.12 16.47
CA LYS A 369 -7.70 19.20 17.85
C LYS A 369 -8.87 20.17 18.00
N GLN A 370 -9.02 21.13 17.09
CA GLN A 370 -10.14 22.07 17.10
C GLN A 370 -11.48 21.41 16.74
N TYR A 371 -11.45 20.21 16.15
CA TYR A 371 -12.63 19.48 15.70
C TYR A 371 -12.89 18.28 16.60
N GLU A 372 -13.92 18.38 17.46
CA GLU A 372 -14.38 17.33 18.37
C GLU A 372 -14.60 15.99 17.63
N TYR A 373 -15.18 16.04 16.42
CA TYR A 373 -15.39 14.86 15.59
C TYR A 373 -14.12 14.02 15.34
N LEU A 374 -12.98 14.68 15.14
CA LEU A 374 -11.70 14.00 14.92
C LEU A 374 -11.13 13.49 16.25
N SER A 375 -11.17 14.32 17.29
CA SER A 375 -10.64 14.01 18.62
C SER A 375 -11.37 12.84 19.30
N ASP A 376 -12.68 12.72 19.11
CA ASP A 376 -13.48 11.62 19.64
C ASP A 376 -13.22 10.30 18.91
N SER A 377 -12.91 10.39 17.61
CA SER A 377 -12.75 9.21 16.76
C SER A 377 -11.34 8.63 16.85
N ILE A 378 -10.32 9.48 16.97
CA ILE A 378 -8.91 9.11 16.85
C ILE A 378 -8.10 9.92 17.85
N GLN A 379 -7.16 9.23 18.49
CA GLN A 379 -6.14 9.88 19.28
C GLN A 379 -5.20 10.68 18.40
N ILE A 380 -5.29 12.01 18.51
CA ILE A 380 -4.46 12.93 17.74
C ILE A 380 -3.02 12.88 18.27
N PRO A 381 -2.02 12.63 17.42
CA PRO A 381 -0.64 12.59 17.86
C PRO A 381 -0.15 13.95 18.40
N GLU A 382 0.77 13.92 19.36
CA GLU A 382 1.48 15.10 19.84
C GLU A 382 2.97 14.98 19.56
N LEU A 383 3.52 15.96 18.85
CA LEU A 383 4.94 16.06 18.60
C LEU A 383 5.62 16.83 19.73
N ILE A 384 6.90 16.50 19.98
CA ILE A 384 7.77 17.26 20.89
C ILE A 384 7.93 18.72 20.44
N ASP A 385 8.48 19.56 21.31
CA ASP A 385 8.51 20.99 21.02
C ASP A 385 9.47 21.37 19.90
N GLU A 386 10.67 20.80 19.94
CA GLU A 386 11.75 21.03 18.99
C GLU A 386 12.00 19.77 18.15
N PRO A 387 12.35 19.91 16.85
CA PRO A 387 12.64 18.76 16.01
C PRO A 387 13.88 18.00 16.54
N PRO A 388 13.87 16.66 16.50
CA PRO A 388 15.01 15.87 16.96
C PRO A 388 16.24 16.08 16.06
N SER A 389 17.42 16.01 16.68
CA SER A 389 18.71 16.07 15.99
C SER A 389 19.16 14.67 15.55
N PHE A 390 19.85 14.61 14.41
CA PHE A 390 20.41 13.37 13.85
C PHE A 390 21.93 13.22 14.05
N PHE A 391 22.58 14.19 14.70
CA PHE A 391 24.01 14.10 15.01
C PHE A 391 24.23 13.20 16.23
N VAL A 392 25.26 12.34 16.18
CA VAL A 392 25.57 11.35 17.22
C VAL A 392 25.76 12.05 18.57
N VAL A 393 24.97 11.66 19.57
CA VAL A 393 25.28 11.95 20.98
C VAL A 393 26.24 10.85 21.42
N GLU A 394 27.55 11.13 21.41
CA GLU A 394 28.62 10.17 21.79
C GLU A 394 28.58 9.72 23.27
N HIS A 395 27.63 10.19 24.08
CA HIS A 395 27.45 9.73 25.45
C HIS A 395 25.99 9.51 25.78
N SER A 396 25.53 8.26 25.66
CA SER A 396 24.54 7.68 26.58
C SER A 396 24.24 6.23 26.21
N GLU A 397 25.06 5.32 26.73
CA GLU A 397 24.61 3.96 27.06
C GLU A 397 23.42 3.97 28.05
N GLU A 398 23.10 5.14 28.63
CA GLU A 398 21.85 5.40 29.36
C GLU A 398 20.64 5.68 28.44
N LEU A 399 20.81 6.03 27.16
CA LEU A 399 19.71 6.22 26.21
C LEU A 399 19.23 4.88 25.67
N GLU A 400 20.09 3.89 25.46
CA GLU A 400 19.67 2.58 24.92
C GLU A 400 18.73 1.79 25.84
N GLN A 401 18.67 2.12 27.14
CA GLN A 401 17.67 1.58 28.08
C GLN A 401 16.52 2.56 28.39
N THR A 402 16.55 3.78 27.84
CA THR A 402 15.54 4.84 28.06
C THR A 402 14.99 5.50 26.80
N VAL A 403 15.18 4.97 25.58
CA VAL A 403 14.48 5.46 24.38
C VAL A 403 13.02 4.95 24.31
N PHE A 404 12.29 5.11 25.41
CA PHE A 404 10.85 5.39 25.38
C PHE A 404 10.71 6.92 25.41
N TYR A 405 11.19 7.63 24.38
CA TYR A 405 10.66 8.97 24.19
C TYR A 405 9.19 8.80 23.78
N PRO A 406 8.23 9.37 24.51
CA PRO A 406 6.85 9.41 24.08
C PRO A 406 6.80 10.28 22.82
N ARG A 407 6.97 9.67 21.65
CA ARG A 407 6.94 10.36 20.34
C ARG A 407 5.55 10.84 19.95
N ILE A 408 4.55 10.28 20.64
CA ILE A 408 3.15 10.64 20.63
C ILE A 408 2.74 10.66 22.10
N VAL A 409 2.40 11.82 22.65
CA VAL A 409 1.82 11.88 23.99
C VAL A 409 0.42 11.26 23.90
N ILE A 410 0.22 10.19 24.66
CA ILE A 410 -1.09 9.58 24.86
C ILE A 410 -1.45 9.80 26.30
N GLU A 411 -2.26 10.83 26.57
CA GLU A 411 -3.02 10.90 27.81
C GLU A 411 -4.00 9.73 27.91
#